data_AF-A0A1C3V2I5-F1
#
_entry.id   AF-A0A1C3V2I5-F1
#
_cell.length_a   1.000
_cell.length_b   1.000
_cell.length_c   1.000
_cell.angle_alpha   90.00
_cell.angle_beta   90.00
_cell.angle_gamma   90.00
#
_symmetry.space_group_name_H-M   'P 1'
#
loop_
_entity.id
_entity.type
_entity.pdbx_description
1 polymer ?
#
loop_
_entity_poly.entity_id
_entity_poly.type
_entity_poly.pdbx_seq_one_letter_code
_entity_poly.pdbx_strand_id
1 'polypeptide(L)'
;MIPVVFSHLAHLLVRNCRLGAAAGLALFTLATMAAAQVPGAPMQFMLVHADPGSGGCRPEGCVDWIAAEGMIDAKSPGDLRKLLVSIGNRKLPIILNSPGGNVAAAMEMGEIIRKRGLSVAVGGTRLRSCPNDQPLCGDGWHAGAKGVVYSAGARCFSACPFVLAAGVRRVISPFGIVGVHQVKTTYDQERILYRMKYQIVNGKKRLISRQEISRKFIGLRDSTTLSKSQRSKFLAYFREMGIDRSILDMAMSATPSSIRLITPDEAMKIRLMTDQASADDLIKAGACAPGQPFSACQAPISTDSVALFANPPFADWQLNPTQDFLAPSIAPSTVRSPRGGDCVQQPTDYSPHWVSSSVISSDSSAIRCRSSASVPSSTSSSPKQ
;
A
#
# COMPACT_ATOMS: atom_id res chain seq x y z
N MET A 1 10.65 -25.00 -73.00
CA MET A 1 9.98 -24.30 -74.12
C MET A 1 8.96 -23.34 -73.52
N ILE A 2 9.19 -22.03 -73.68
CA ILE A 2 8.20 -20.95 -73.49
C ILE A 2 7.55 -20.76 -74.86
N PRO A 3 6.20 -20.69 -75.01
CA PRO A 3 5.44 -19.42 -75.02
C PRO A 3 4.08 -19.51 -74.27
N VAL A 4 3.61 -18.48 -73.55
CA VAL A 4 2.98 -17.20 -73.98
C VAL A 4 1.50 -17.34 -74.36
N VAL A 5 0.64 -16.84 -73.45
CA VAL A 5 -0.53 -15.95 -73.64
C VAL A 5 -1.74 -16.48 -74.43
N PHE A 6 -2.95 -16.39 -73.84
CA PHE A 6 -4.05 -15.52 -74.31
C PHE A 6 -5.28 -15.54 -73.38
N SER A 7 -5.65 -14.34 -72.91
CA SER A 7 -6.97 -13.98 -72.36
C SER A 7 -8.07 -14.10 -73.41
N HIS A 8 -9.32 -14.41 -73.01
CA HIS A 8 -10.45 -13.44 -73.01
C HIS A 8 -11.86 -14.06 -72.94
N LEU A 9 -12.74 -13.30 -72.26
CA LEU A 9 -14.19 -13.09 -72.44
C LEU A 9 -15.15 -14.29 -72.26
N ALA A 10 -15.99 -14.31 -71.22
CA ALA A 10 -17.25 -13.56 -71.04
C ALA A 10 -18.42 -14.08 -71.90
N HIS A 11 -19.43 -14.69 -71.25
CA HIS A 11 -20.78 -14.10 -71.10
C HIS A 11 -21.83 -15.08 -70.56
N LEU A 12 -22.71 -14.51 -69.70
CA LEU A 12 -24.16 -14.80 -69.53
C LEU A 12 -24.60 -16.10 -68.83
N LEU A 13 -25.24 -15.98 -67.67
CA LEU A 13 -26.71 -15.91 -67.59
C LEU A 13 -27.22 -15.54 -66.18
N VAL A 14 -28.19 -14.63 -66.19
CA VAL A 14 -28.94 -14.06 -65.07
C VAL A 14 -30.12 -14.97 -64.71
N ARG A 15 -30.35 -15.29 -63.42
CA ARG A 15 -31.69 -15.25 -62.78
C ARG A 15 -31.70 -15.68 -61.31
N ASN A 16 -32.24 -14.77 -60.48
CA ASN A 16 -33.07 -14.97 -59.27
C ASN A 16 -32.40 -15.68 -58.07
N CYS A 17 -32.57 -15.29 -56.81
CA CYS A 17 -33.69 -14.65 -56.16
C CYS A 17 -33.20 -13.94 -54.88
N ARG A 18 -33.95 -12.92 -54.45
CA ARG A 18 -33.69 -12.10 -53.27
C ARG A 18 -33.72 -12.93 -51.99
N LEU A 19 -32.74 -12.73 -51.11
CA LEU A 19 -32.92 -12.68 -49.65
C LEU A 19 -31.82 -11.79 -49.08
N GLY A 20 -32.25 -10.74 -48.38
CA GLY A 20 -31.38 -9.73 -47.82
C GLY A 20 -30.51 -10.30 -46.71
N ALA A 21 -29.22 -10.01 -46.79
CA ALA A 21 -28.34 -9.99 -45.63
C ALA A 21 -27.76 -8.57 -45.57
N ALA A 22 -28.42 -7.70 -44.79
CA ALA A 22 -27.79 -6.50 -44.31
C ALA A 22 -26.65 -6.95 -43.37
N ALA A 23 -25.44 -7.04 -43.92
CA ALA A 23 -24.22 -7.21 -43.15
C ALA A 23 -23.95 -5.91 -42.40
N GLY A 24 -24.68 -5.70 -41.30
CA GLY A 24 -24.29 -4.74 -40.27
C GLY A 24 -23.02 -5.27 -39.63
N LEU A 25 -21.86 -4.74 -40.05
CA LEU A 25 -20.64 -4.84 -39.27
C LEU A 25 -20.89 -4.12 -37.92
N ALA A 26 -21.33 -4.89 -36.93
CA ALA A 26 -21.22 -4.47 -35.55
C ALA A 26 -19.73 -4.37 -35.23
N LEU A 27 -19.20 -3.14 -35.23
CA LEU A 27 -17.95 -2.84 -34.55
C LEU A 27 -18.14 -3.23 -33.09
N PHE A 28 -17.66 -4.42 -32.71
CA PHE A 28 -17.38 -4.74 -31.33
C PHE A 28 -16.27 -3.79 -30.88
N THR A 29 -16.66 -2.67 -30.29
CA THR A 29 -15.77 -1.93 -29.42
C THR A 29 -15.41 -2.88 -28.28
N LEU A 30 -14.19 -3.43 -28.32
CA LEU A 30 -13.57 -4.00 -27.14
C LEU A 30 -13.44 -2.86 -26.13
N ALA A 31 -14.48 -2.66 -25.32
CA ALA A 31 -14.36 -1.97 -24.07
C ALA A 31 -13.31 -2.75 -23.28
N THR A 32 -12.11 -2.20 -23.19
CA THR A 32 -11.10 -2.66 -22.25
C THR A 32 -11.75 -2.59 -20.88
N MET A 33 -12.14 -3.75 -20.34
CA MET A 33 -12.49 -3.84 -18.94
C MET A 33 -11.21 -3.52 -18.18
N ALA A 34 -11.10 -2.27 -17.73
CA ALA A 34 -10.20 -1.92 -16.66
C ALA A 34 -10.53 -2.86 -15.51
N ALA A 35 -9.62 -3.80 -15.22
CA ALA A 35 -9.73 -4.64 -14.04
C ALA A 35 -9.84 -3.70 -12.83
N ALA A 36 -11.04 -3.64 -12.24
CA ALA A 36 -11.29 -2.87 -11.04
C ALA A 36 -10.35 -3.41 -9.95
N GLN A 37 -9.33 -2.64 -9.58
CA GLN A 37 -8.53 -2.94 -8.40
C GLN A 37 -9.44 -2.77 -7.19
N VAL A 38 -9.85 -3.90 -6.60
CA VAL A 38 -10.43 -3.91 -5.25
C VAL A 38 -9.48 -3.13 -4.33
N PRO A 39 -9.97 -2.17 -3.51
CA PRO A 39 -9.17 -1.58 -2.44
C PRO A 39 -8.49 -2.72 -1.68
N GLY A 40 -7.15 -2.75 -1.72
CA GLY A 40 -6.40 -3.98 -1.53
C GLY A 40 -6.73 -4.66 -0.20
N ALA A 41 -6.99 -5.97 -0.23
CA ALA A 41 -7.12 -6.77 0.97
C ALA A 41 -5.94 -6.47 1.94
N PRO A 42 -6.18 -6.38 3.26
CA PRO A 42 -5.12 -6.14 4.23
C PRO A 42 -3.96 -7.12 4.06
N MET A 43 -2.74 -6.69 4.41
CA MET A 43 -1.56 -7.52 4.26
C MET A 43 -1.69 -8.78 5.10
N GLN A 44 -1.42 -9.91 4.47
CA GLN A 44 -1.44 -11.22 5.10
C GLN A 44 -0.04 -11.84 5.05
N PHE A 45 0.26 -12.64 6.07
CA PHE A 45 1.53 -13.34 6.18
C PHE A 45 1.28 -14.84 6.33
N MET A 46 1.95 -15.63 5.52
CA MET A 46 1.81 -17.09 5.52
C MET A 46 3.18 -17.75 5.38
N LEU A 47 3.41 -18.81 6.16
CA LEU A 47 4.46 -19.77 5.83
C LEU A 47 3.99 -20.64 4.68
N VAL A 48 4.76 -20.67 3.59
CA VAL A 48 4.46 -21.49 2.43
C VAL A 48 5.59 -22.47 2.20
N HIS A 49 5.21 -23.72 1.92
CA HIS A 49 6.10 -24.80 1.56
C HIS A 49 6.19 -24.93 0.05
N ALA A 50 7.39 -25.13 -0.49
CA ALA A 50 7.54 -25.35 -1.92
C ALA A 50 6.75 -26.59 -2.36
N ASP A 51 6.00 -26.45 -3.45
CA ASP A 51 5.17 -27.50 -4.00
C ASP A 51 6.04 -28.66 -4.52
N PRO A 52 5.75 -29.93 -4.19
CA PRO A 52 6.46 -31.07 -4.76
C PRO A 52 6.37 -31.06 -6.30
N GLY A 53 7.53 -31.03 -6.96
CA GLY A 53 7.64 -30.89 -8.42
C GLY A 53 7.95 -29.47 -8.90
N SER A 54 7.95 -28.48 -7.99
CA SER A 54 8.48 -27.15 -8.27
C SER A 54 10.01 -27.10 -8.15
N GLY A 55 10.61 -26.01 -8.63
CA GLY A 55 12.05 -25.77 -8.49
C GLY A 55 12.53 -25.63 -7.04
N GLY A 56 11.63 -25.39 -6.08
CA GLY A 56 11.96 -25.22 -4.67
C GLY A 56 12.20 -26.52 -3.89
N CYS A 57 12.26 -27.67 -4.56
CA CYS A 57 12.46 -28.97 -3.92
C CYS A 57 13.73 -29.69 -4.40
N ARG A 58 14.29 -30.49 -3.51
CA ARG A 58 15.43 -31.39 -3.70
C ARG A 58 15.03 -32.81 -3.25
N PRO A 59 15.82 -33.87 -3.54
CA PRO A 59 15.50 -35.23 -3.08
C PRO A 59 15.29 -35.33 -1.56
N GLU A 60 15.97 -34.47 -0.79
CA GLU A 60 15.86 -34.43 0.67
C GLU A 60 14.58 -33.75 1.17
N GLY A 61 13.89 -32.99 0.31
CA GLY A 61 12.62 -32.31 0.60
C GLY A 61 12.52 -30.90 -0.01
N CYS A 62 11.61 -30.09 0.50
CA CYS A 62 11.25 -28.78 -0.07
C CYS A 62 11.61 -27.61 0.85
N VAL A 63 11.89 -26.43 0.30
CA VAL A 63 12.23 -25.21 1.07
C VAL A 63 10.97 -24.41 1.42
N ASP A 64 11.10 -23.50 2.38
CA ASP A 64 10.00 -22.63 2.84
C ASP A 64 10.30 -21.14 2.67
N TRP A 65 9.24 -20.34 2.57
CA TRP A 65 9.31 -18.88 2.61
C TRP A 65 8.11 -18.27 3.32
N ILE A 66 8.20 -16.98 3.62
CA ILE A 66 7.09 -16.18 4.11
C ILE A 66 6.47 -15.44 2.93
N ALA A 67 5.22 -15.73 2.58
CA ALA A 67 4.45 -14.90 1.67
C ALA A 67 3.93 -13.66 2.43
N ALA A 68 4.12 -12.46 1.87
CA ALA A 68 3.64 -11.18 2.39
C ALA A 68 2.86 -10.45 1.28
N GLU A 69 1.53 -10.54 1.33
CA GLU A 69 0.66 -10.26 0.20
C GLU A 69 -0.44 -9.27 0.62
N GLY A 70 -0.69 -8.23 -0.17
CA GLY A 70 -1.78 -7.28 0.07
C GLY A 70 -1.34 -5.90 0.59
N MET A 71 -2.30 -5.11 1.05
CA MET A 71 -2.12 -3.71 1.45
C MET A 71 -1.59 -3.60 2.88
N ILE A 72 -0.48 -2.88 3.06
CA ILE A 72 0.12 -2.65 4.38
C ILE A 72 -0.82 -1.77 5.21
N ASP A 73 -1.34 -2.30 6.31
CA ASP A 73 -2.22 -1.59 7.24
C ASP A 73 -1.55 -1.45 8.63
N ALA A 74 -2.26 -0.86 9.60
CA ALA A 74 -1.74 -0.67 10.95
C ALA A 74 -1.52 -1.97 11.74
N LYS A 75 -2.14 -3.09 11.35
CA LYS A 75 -2.02 -4.40 12.02
C LYS A 75 -0.85 -5.21 11.48
N SER A 76 -0.45 -4.95 10.23
CA SER A 76 0.59 -5.67 9.50
C SER A 76 1.88 -5.92 10.29
N PRO A 77 2.45 -4.95 11.05
CA PRO A 77 3.66 -5.20 11.85
C PRO A 77 3.42 -6.21 12.99
N GLY A 78 2.25 -6.15 13.63
CA GLY A 78 1.85 -7.08 14.68
C GLY A 78 1.67 -8.50 14.15
N ASP A 79 1.10 -8.63 12.95
CA ASP A 79 0.85 -9.94 12.34
C ASP A 79 2.13 -10.57 11.80
N LEU A 80 3.04 -9.77 11.24
CA LEU A 80 4.39 -10.22 10.94
C LEU A 80 5.10 -10.74 12.20
N ARG A 81 5.01 -10.05 13.33
CA ARG A 81 5.59 -10.54 14.60
C ARG A 81 5.01 -11.89 15.01
N LYS A 82 3.69 -12.07 14.93
CA LYS A 82 3.04 -13.34 15.28
C LYS A 82 3.58 -14.49 14.42
N LEU A 83 3.70 -14.30 13.11
CA LEU A 83 4.28 -15.33 12.23
C LEU A 83 5.75 -15.59 12.57
N LEU A 84 6.55 -14.54 12.79
CA LEU A 84 7.96 -14.69 13.14
C LEU A 84 8.18 -15.38 14.50
N VAL A 85 7.22 -15.27 15.42
CA VAL A 85 7.20 -16.07 16.66
C VAL A 85 6.89 -17.53 16.35
N SER A 86 5.93 -17.83 15.48
CA SER A 86 5.54 -19.22 15.17
C SER A 86 6.63 -20.03 14.45
N ILE A 87 7.49 -19.38 13.65
CA ILE A 87 8.62 -20.03 12.97
C ILE A 87 9.93 -20.01 13.79
N GLY A 88 9.92 -19.42 14.99
CA GLY A 88 11.06 -19.37 15.91
C GLY A 88 12.26 -18.57 15.38
N ASN A 89 13.42 -19.23 15.27
CA ASN A 89 14.70 -18.62 14.85
C ASN A 89 15.00 -18.80 13.36
N ARG A 90 14.09 -19.43 12.60
CA ARG A 90 14.26 -19.69 11.18
C ARG A 90 14.34 -18.37 10.42
N LYS A 91 15.40 -18.17 9.65
CA LYS A 91 15.61 -16.98 8.80
C LYS A 91 15.07 -17.23 7.40
N LEU A 92 13.76 -17.25 7.28
CA LEU A 92 13.10 -17.47 5.99
C LEU A 92 13.03 -16.16 5.19
N PRO A 93 13.21 -16.22 3.86
CA PRO A 93 13.01 -15.06 3.01
C PRO A 93 11.53 -14.66 2.97
N ILE A 94 11.28 -13.35 2.87
CA ILE A 94 9.95 -12.78 2.68
C ILE A 94 9.74 -12.48 1.19
N ILE A 95 8.71 -13.07 0.61
CA ILE A 95 8.25 -12.83 -0.76
C ILE A 95 7.12 -11.82 -0.69
N LEU A 96 7.38 -10.62 -1.18
CA LEU A 96 6.57 -9.42 -0.95
C LEU A 96 5.89 -8.96 -2.24
N ASN A 97 4.56 -8.90 -2.21
CA ASN A 97 3.74 -8.34 -3.28
C ASN A 97 2.64 -7.46 -2.68
N SER A 98 2.80 -6.15 -2.84
CA SER A 98 1.98 -5.16 -2.16
C SER A 98 1.77 -3.90 -2.99
N PRO A 99 0.54 -3.36 -3.05
CA PRO A 99 0.27 -2.04 -3.59
C PRO A 99 0.76 -0.90 -2.68
N GLY A 100 1.30 -1.21 -1.49
CA GLY A 100 1.67 -0.24 -0.47
C GLY A 100 0.60 -0.10 0.61
N GLY A 101 0.44 1.10 1.17
CA GLY A 101 -0.49 1.39 2.27
C GLY A 101 0.11 2.32 3.32
N ASN A 102 0.02 1.93 4.59
CA ASN A 102 0.49 2.71 5.72
C ASN A 102 2.03 2.72 5.80
N VAL A 103 2.63 3.90 5.60
CA VAL A 103 4.10 4.09 5.62
C VAL A 103 4.71 3.83 6.99
N ALA A 104 4.05 4.23 8.09
CA ALA A 104 4.57 4.00 9.43
C ALA A 104 4.62 2.51 9.77
N ALA A 105 3.57 1.77 9.42
CA ALA A 105 3.54 0.31 9.55
C ALA A 105 4.59 -0.36 8.65
N ALA A 106 4.80 0.12 7.42
CA ALA A 106 5.84 -0.40 6.54
C ALA A 106 7.25 -0.21 7.10
N MET A 107 7.53 0.95 7.71
CA MET A 107 8.80 1.20 8.40
C MET A 107 8.97 0.29 9.62
N GLU A 108 7.94 0.13 10.44
CA GLU A 108 7.97 -0.76 11.61
C GLU A 108 8.20 -2.23 11.19
N MET A 109 7.51 -2.69 10.14
CA MET A 109 7.79 -4.00 9.53
C MET A 109 9.25 -4.10 9.10
N GLY A 110 9.79 -3.06 8.47
CA GLY A 110 11.18 -3.04 8.06
C GLY A 110 12.17 -3.13 9.23
N GLU A 111 11.93 -2.44 10.33
CA GLU A 111 12.74 -2.58 11.55
C GLU A 111 12.74 -4.02 12.08
N ILE A 112 11.58 -4.69 12.09
CA ILE A 112 11.43 -6.09 12.50
C ILE A 112 12.24 -7.02 11.56
N ILE A 113 12.12 -6.82 10.25
CA ILE A 113 12.80 -7.60 9.19
C ILE A 113 14.32 -7.44 9.32
N ARG A 114 14.79 -6.19 9.40
CA ARG A 114 16.21 -5.87 9.52
C ARG A 114 16.81 -6.49 10.78
N LYS A 115 16.13 -6.35 11.92
CA LYS A 115 16.57 -6.91 13.21
C LYS A 115 16.65 -8.44 13.20
N ARG A 116 15.73 -9.12 12.50
CA ARG A 116 15.75 -10.58 12.32
C ARG A 116 16.73 -11.05 11.26
N GLY A 117 17.32 -10.13 10.50
CA GLY A 117 18.28 -10.43 9.43
C GLY A 117 17.63 -11.21 8.28
N LEU A 118 16.39 -10.89 7.94
CA LEU A 118 15.63 -11.58 6.89
C LEU A 118 15.91 -10.96 5.52
N SER A 119 15.92 -11.81 4.50
CA SER A 119 15.98 -11.38 3.09
C SER A 119 14.58 -11.07 2.58
N VAL A 120 14.48 -10.13 1.63
CA VAL A 120 13.20 -9.74 1.04
C VAL A 120 13.31 -9.76 -0.47
N ALA A 121 12.34 -10.36 -1.15
CA ALA A 121 12.20 -10.29 -2.60
C ALA A 121 10.85 -9.73 -3.01
N VAL A 122 10.83 -8.90 -4.04
CA VAL A 122 9.60 -8.61 -4.78
C VAL A 122 9.30 -9.80 -5.69
N GLY A 123 8.17 -10.43 -5.43
CA GLY A 123 7.68 -11.64 -6.08
C GLY A 123 6.30 -11.94 -5.49
N GLY A 124 5.54 -12.82 -6.12
CA GLY A 124 4.25 -13.26 -5.58
C GLY A 124 4.25 -14.74 -5.27
N THR A 125 3.28 -15.17 -4.47
CA THR A 125 3.05 -16.57 -4.14
C THR A 125 1.75 -17.06 -4.78
N ARG A 126 1.80 -18.25 -5.39
CA ARG A 126 0.62 -18.97 -5.85
C ARG A 126 0.50 -20.29 -5.12
N LEU A 127 -0.64 -20.51 -4.46
CA LEU A 127 -0.89 -21.75 -3.73
C LEU A 127 -1.36 -22.84 -4.69
N ARG A 128 -0.91 -24.08 -4.45
CA ARG A 128 -1.18 -25.25 -5.30
C ARG A 128 -2.67 -25.53 -5.46
N SER A 129 -3.44 -25.33 -4.40
CA SER A 129 -4.88 -25.57 -4.36
C SER A 129 -5.71 -24.45 -4.98
N CYS A 130 -5.10 -23.35 -5.40
CA CYS A 130 -5.82 -22.21 -5.92
C CYS A 130 -5.89 -22.18 -7.46
N PRO A 131 -6.97 -21.63 -8.03
CA PRO A 131 -7.10 -21.40 -9.47
C PRO A 131 -6.01 -20.47 -10.04
N ASN A 132 -5.75 -20.57 -11.34
CA ASN A 132 -4.71 -19.77 -12.00
C ASN A 132 -4.95 -18.25 -11.94
N ASP A 133 -6.21 -17.81 -11.94
CA ASP A 133 -6.63 -16.41 -11.87
C ASP A 133 -6.72 -15.88 -10.43
N GLN A 134 -6.60 -16.76 -9.44
CA GLN A 134 -6.64 -16.44 -8.02
C GLN A 134 -5.43 -17.06 -7.32
N PRO A 135 -4.24 -16.42 -7.38
CA PRO A 135 -3.01 -17.02 -6.84
C PRO A 135 -3.09 -17.33 -5.35
N LEU A 136 -3.93 -16.58 -4.61
CA LEU A 136 -4.30 -16.85 -3.23
C LEU A 136 -5.82 -16.96 -3.16
N CYS A 137 -6.31 -17.99 -2.49
CA CYS A 137 -7.72 -18.31 -2.35
C CYS A 137 -7.99 -18.82 -0.92
N GLY A 138 -9.25 -18.74 -0.49
CA GLY A 138 -9.64 -19.16 0.87
C GLY A 138 -9.27 -20.62 1.15
N ASP A 139 -9.56 -21.52 0.22
CA ASP A 139 -9.31 -22.96 0.37
C ASP A 139 -7.82 -23.31 0.46
N GLY A 140 -6.94 -22.52 -0.18
CA GLY A 140 -5.50 -22.69 -0.08
C GLY A 140 -4.88 -22.13 1.19
N TRP A 141 -5.63 -21.33 1.94
CA TRP A 141 -5.17 -20.72 3.16
C TRP A 141 -5.34 -21.67 4.37
N HIS A 142 -4.63 -22.80 4.34
CA HIS A 142 -4.49 -23.74 5.46
C HIS A 142 -3.02 -23.99 5.90
N ALA A 143 -2.79 -24.41 7.15
CA ALA A 143 -1.43 -24.66 7.64
C ALA A 143 -0.80 -25.77 6.79
N GLY A 144 0.48 -25.65 6.47
CA GLY A 144 1.12 -26.57 5.52
C GLY A 144 0.78 -26.28 4.05
N ALA A 145 0.26 -25.08 3.73
CA ALA A 145 -0.02 -24.66 2.36
C ALA A 145 1.21 -24.83 1.47
N LYS A 146 0.99 -25.47 0.33
CA LYS A 146 2.00 -25.67 -0.71
C LYS A 146 1.82 -24.64 -1.80
N GLY A 147 2.92 -24.17 -2.37
CA GLY A 147 2.83 -23.20 -3.44
C GLY A 147 4.10 -23.09 -4.27
N VAL A 148 4.07 -22.10 -5.15
CA VAL A 148 5.20 -21.69 -5.97
C VAL A 148 5.35 -20.19 -5.91
N VAL A 149 6.59 -19.72 -6.04
CA VAL A 149 6.88 -18.31 -6.21
C VAL A 149 6.76 -17.96 -7.70
N TYR A 150 6.24 -16.78 -8.00
CA TYR A 150 6.25 -16.22 -9.35
C TYR A 150 6.83 -14.80 -9.35
N SER A 151 7.35 -14.39 -10.50
CA SER A 151 8.03 -13.10 -10.65
C SER A 151 7.20 -12.08 -11.44
N ALA A 152 6.62 -12.50 -12.56
CA ALA A 152 5.92 -11.61 -13.47
C ALA A 152 4.67 -10.99 -12.83
N GLY A 153 4.58 -9.66 -12.90
CA GLY A 153 3.41 -8.93 -12.42
C GLY A 153 3.33 -8.79 -10.90
N ALA A 154 4.33 -9.28 -10.14
CA ALA A 154 4.46 -8.95 -8.72
C ALA A 154 4.74 -7.45 -8.57
N ARG A 155 4.14 -6.82 -7.58
CA ARG A 155 4.17 -5.35 -7.41
C ARG A 155 4.68 -4.98 -6.04
N CYS A 156 5.47 -3.90 -5.97
CA CYS A 156 5.87 -3.29 -4.72
C CYS A 156 5.80 -1.77 -4.86
N PHE A 157 4.66 -1.20 -4.48
CA PHE A 157 4.38 0.22 -4.67
C PHE A 157 4.26 1.01 -3.37
N SER A 158 4.48 2.33 -3.48
CA SER A 158 4.20 3.31 -2.43
C SER A 158 4.94 3.04 -1.11
N ALA A 159 4.28 2.50 -0.09
CA ALA A 159 4.88 2.12 1.18
C ALA A 159 5.69 0.81 1.11
N CYS A 160 5.43 -0.06 0.13
CA CYS A 160 6.10 -1.35 0.01
C CYS A 160 7.64 -1.26 -0.12
N PRO A 161 8.21 -0.31 -0.89
CA PRO A 161 9.66 -0.10 -0.94
C PRO A 161 10.34 0.13 0.41
N PHE A 162 9.62 0.61 1.45
CA PHE A 162 10.18 0.69 2.80
C PHE A 162 10.45 -0.70 3.38
N VAL A 163 9.55 -1.66 3.16
CA VAL A 163 9.71 -3.06 3.59
C VAL A 163 10.83 -3.74 2.79
N LEU A 164 10.84 -3.56 1.46
CA LEU A 164 11.90 -4.09 0.59
C LEU A 164 13.29 -3.59 1.02
N ALA A 165 13.42 -2.29 1.33
CA ALA A 165 14.67 -1.68 1.77
C ALA A 165 15.28 -2.37 3.00
N ALA A 166 14.46 -2.98 3.86
CA ALA A 166 14.90 -3.58 5.11
C ALA A 166 15.55 -4.96 4.98
N GLY A 167 15.44 -5.62 3.83
CA GLY A 167 16.08 -6.92 3.60
C GLY A 167 17.61 -6.86 3.75
N VAL A 168 18.22 -7.91 4.33
CA VAL A 168 19.70 -8.08 4.31
C VAL A 168 20.21 -8.50 2.93
N ARG A 169 19.37 -9.22 2.19
CA ARG A 169 19.43 -9.38 0.73
C ARG A 169 18.11 -8.88 0.17
N ARG A 170 18.16 -8.16 -0.94
CA ARG A 170 17.03 -7.47 -1.57
C ARG A 170 17.00 -7.82 -3.04
N VAL A 171 15.94 -8.49 -3.45
CA VAL A 171 15.75 -8.95 -4.82
C VAL A 171 14.52 -8.28 -5.40
N ILE A 172 14.62 -7.78 -6.62
CA ILE A 172 13.45 -7.45 -7.44
C ILE A 172 13.42 -8.49 -8.55
N SER A 173 12.46 -9.42 -8.49
CA SER A 173 12.43 -10.50 -9.46
C SER A 173 12.26 -9.98 -10.89
N PRO A 174 12.71 -10.72 -11.92
CA PRO A 174 12.46 -10.38 -13.31
C PRO A 174 10.96 -10.12 -13.56
N PHE A 175 10.65 -8.99 -14.23
CA PHE A 175 9.28 -8.53 -14.48
C PHE A 175 8.44 -8.20 -13.23
N GLY A 176 9.06 -8.16 -12.05
CA GLY A 176 8.51 -7.51 -10.87
C GLY A 176 8.55 -5.99 -11.02
N ILE A 177 7.55 -5.31 -10.49
CA ILE A 177 7.35 -3.88 -10.69
C ILE A 177 7.48 -3.17 -9.35
N VAL A 178 8.49 -2.32 -9.22
CA VAL A 178 8.70 -1.48 -8.04
C VAL A 178 8.47 -0.04 -8.42
N GLY A 179 7.83 0.72 -7.53
CA GLY A 179 7.51 2.11 -7.82
C GLY A 179 7.17 2.91 -6.58
N VAL A 180 7.37 4.22 -6.70
CA VAL A 180 7.19 5.20 -5.63
C VAL A 180 6.33 6.36 -6.12
N HIS A 181 5.71 7.05 -5.18
CA HIS A 181 4.98 8.30 -5.41
C HIS A 181 4.95 9.12 -4.12
N GLN A 182 4.45 10.35 -4.18
CA GLN A 182 4.34 11.25 -3.04
C GLN A 182 3.52 10.60 -1.92
N VAL A 183 4.04 10.65 -0.69
CA VAL A 183 3.28 10.18 0.48
C VAL A 183 2.12 11.13 0.72
N LYS A 184 0.92 10.55 0.74
CA LYS A 184 -0.33 11.24 1.06
C LYS A 184 -0.59 11.15 2.56
N THR A 185 -0.66 12.28 3.25
CA THR A 185 -1.10 12.36 4.64
C THR A 185 -2.53 12.88 4.68
N THR A 186 -3.45 12.11 5.25
CA THR A 186 -4.82 12.54 5.52
C THR A 186 -4.91 13.12 6.93
N TYR A 187 -5.57 14.26 7.05
CA TYR A 187 -5.79 14.99 8.29
C TYR A 187 -7.27 15.06 8.60
N ASP A 188 -7.63 14.77 9.85
CA ASP A 188 -8.93 15.08 10.41
C ASP A 188 -8.98 16.59 10.64
N GLN A 189 -9.94 17.24 9.99
CA GLN A 189 -10.24 18.63 10.26
C GLN A 189 -11.29 18.69 11.37
N GLU A 190 -10.96 19.43 12.43
CA GLU A 190 -11.82 19.68 13.57
C GLU A 190 -12.07 21.19 13.69
N ARG A 191 -13.32 21.60 13.87
CA ARG A 191 -13.67 22.94 14.32
C ARG A 191 -13.74 22.93 15.84
N ILE A 192 -12.91 23.75 16.48
CA ILE A 192 -12.87 23.91 17.93
C ILE A 192 -13.40 25.29 18.28
N LEU A 193 -14.41 25.35 19.16
CA LEU A 193 -14.94 26.58 19.72
C LEU A 193 -14.27 26.83 21.08
N TYR A 194 -13.66 28.01 21.25
CA TYR A 194 -13.06 28.45 22.50
C TYR A 194 -13.83 29.61 23.10
N ARG A 195 -13.97 29.60 24.42
CA ARG A 195 -14.35 30.78 25.21
C ARG A 195 -13.09 31.43 25.75
N MET A 196 -12.86 32.66 25.33
CA MET A 196 -11.70 33.47 25.70
C MET A 196 -12.13 34.47 26.76
N LYS A 197 -11.45 34.49 27.90
CA LYS A 197 -11.62 35.54 28.91
C LYS A 197 -10.40 36.45 28.88
N TYR A 198 -10.62 37.75 28.86
CA TYR A 198 -9.59 38.77 28.85
C TYR A 198 -9.74 39.67 30.07
N GLN A 199 -8.62 40.09 30.66
CA GLN A 199 -8.57 41.17 31.63
C GLN A 199 -7.92 42.38 30.99
N ILE A 200 -8.51 43.56 31.18
CA ILE A 200 -7.87 44.79 30.74
C ILE A 200 -6.83 45.22 31.79
N VAL A 201 -5.57 45.30 31.38
CA VAL A 201 -4.46 45.79 32.21
C VAL A 201 -3.78 46.93 31.45
N ASN A 202 -3.74 48.12 32.05
CA ASN A 202 -3.13 49.32 31.46
C ASN A 202 -3.64 49.63 30.04
N GLY A 203 -4.95 49.54 29.81
CA GLY A 203 -5.52 49.81 28.49
C GLY A 203 -5.47 48.62 27.51
N LYS A 204 -4.72 47.55 27.81
CA LYS A 204 -4.47 46.43 26.89
C LYS A 204 -5.21 45.16 27.32
N LYS A 205 -5.80 44.44 26.34
CA LYS A 205 -6.43 43.13 26.56
C LYS A 205 -5.35 42.09 26.87
N ARG A 206 -5.41 41.47 28.05
CA ARG A 206 -4.55 40.34 28.45
C ARG A 206 -5.41 39.07 28.53
N LEU A 207 -5.06 38.02 27.79
CA LEU A 207 -5.76 36.73 27.86
C LEU A 207 -5.54 36.12 29.25
N ILE A 208 -6.64 35.83 29.97
CA ILE A 208 -6.61 35.18 31.29
C ILE A 208 -7.06 33.72 31.24
N SER A 209 -7.92 33.35 30.29
CA SER A 209 -8.34 31.96 30.12
C SER A 209 -8.77 31.68 28.69
N ARG A 210 -8.44 30.47 28.22
CA ARG A 210 -8.89 29.89 26.96
C ARG A 210 -9.48 28.52 27.26
N GLN A 211 -10.81 28.43 27.20
CA GLN A 211 -11.53 27.19 27.48
C GLN A 211 -12.06 26.60 26.17
N GLU A 212 -11.75 25.34 25.88
CA GLU A 212 -12.40 24.59 24.78
C GLU A 212 -13.85 24.28 25.20
N ILE A 213 -14.81 24.79 24.43
CA ILE A 213 -16.24 24.61 24.67
C ILE A 213 -16.77 23.42 23.89
N SER A 214 -16.36 23.29 22.63
CA SER A 214 -16.78 22.18 21.79
C SER A 214 -15.76 21.89 20.70
N ARG A 215 -15.78 20.65 20.23
CA ARG A 215 -14.98 20.16 19.11
C ARG A 215 -15.87 19.37 18.18
N LYS A 216 -15.84 19.70 16.90
CA LYS A 216 -16.65 19.05 15.87
C LYS A 216 -15.77 18.63 14.70
N PHE A 217 -15.82 17.35 14.32
CA PHE A 217 -15.23 16.89 13.06
C PHE A 217 -15.95 17.56 11.88
N ILE A 218 -15.17 18.14 10.96
CA ILE A 218 -15.70 18.86 9.79
C ILE A 218 -15.32 18.21 8.46
N GLY A 219 -14.37 17.28 8.44
CA GLY A 219 -14.00 16.54 7.23
C GLY A 219 -12.56 16.05 7.23
N LEU A 220 -12.17 15.46 6.11
CA LEU A 220 -10.80 15.01 5.87
C LEU A 220 -10.10 15.98 4.90
N ARG A 221 -8.81 16.24 5.14
CA ARG A 221 -7.95 16.99 4.23
C ARG A 221 -6.71 16.19 3.91
N ASP A 222 -6.45 16.00 2.63
CA ASP A 222 -5.23 15.36 2.16
C ASP A 222 -4.12 16.39 1.93
N SER A 223 -2.89 15.98 2.20
CA SER A 223 -1.68 16.72 1.86
C SER A 223 -0.62 15.77 1.32
N THR A 224 0.04 16.17 0.24
CA THR A 224 1.24 15.50 -0.30
C THR A 224 2.53 16.17 0.16
N THR A 225 2.42 17.28 0.89
CA THR A 225 3.57 17.99 1.43
C THR A 225 4.06 17.30 2.69
N LEU A 226 5.31 16.86 2.67
CA LEU A 226 5.99 16.32 3.84
C LEU A 226 6.41 17.45 4.79
N SER A 227 6.05 17.32 6.07
CA SER A 227 6.68 18.13 7.11
C SER A 227 8.19 17.84 7.19
N LYS A 228 8.98 18.79 7.72
CA LYS A 228 10.41 18.59 7.96
C LYS A 228 10.68 17.32 8.78
N SER A 229 9.87 17.07 9.80
CA SER A 229 9.96 15.87 10.65
C SER A 229 9.72 14.59 9.85
N GLN A 230 8.67 14.52 9.03
CA GLN A 230 8.41 13.34 8.18
C GLN A 230 9.54 13.09 7.18
N ARG A 231 10.00 14.14 6.48
CA ARG A 231 11.14 14.05 5.55
C ARG A 231 12.39 13.51 6.26
N SER A 232 12.73 14.05 7.42
CA SER A 232 13.87 13.59 8.22
C SER A 232 13.73 12.13 8.68
N LYS A 233 12.53 11.71 9.10
CA LYS A 233 12.26 10.32 9.50
C LYS A 233 12.45 9.34 8.34
N PHE A 234 11.89 9.64 7.16
CA PHE A 234 12.05 8.78 5.99
C PHE A 234 13.51 8.68 5.54
N LEU A 235 14.22 9.81 5.50
CA LEU A 235 15.64 9.83 5.16
C LEU A 235 16.50 9.08 6.19
N ALA A 236 16.18 9.19 7.48
CA ALA A 236 16.88 8.45 8.53
C ALA A 236 16.69 6.94 8.37
N TYR A 237 15.45 6.50 8.14
CA TYR A 237 15.13 5.09 7.88
C TYR A 237 15.86 4.55 6.65
N PHE A 238 15.80 5.24 5.51
CA PHE A 238 16.50 4.80 4.31
C PHE A 238 18.01 4.73 4.52
N ARG A 239 18.59 5.71 5.23
CA ARG A 239 20.01 5.69 5.58
C ARG A 239 20.37 4.48 6.45
N GLU A 240 19.58 4.17 7.47
CA GLU A 240 19.78 2.99 8.32
C GLU A 240 19.70 1.68 7.53
N MET A 241 18.80 1.63 6.54
CA MET A 241 18.67 0.50 5.62
C MET A 241 19.73 0.48 4.50
N GLY A 242 20.65 1.45 4.46
CA GLY A 242 21.70 1.56 3.45
C GLY A 242 21.22 1.99 2.05
N ILE A 243 20.02 2.57 1.97
CA ILE A 243 19.42 3.08 0.73
C ILE A 243 19.85 4.53 0.48
N ASP A 244 20.15 4.84 -0.77
CA ASP A 244 20.47 6.22 -1.16
C ASP A 244 19.27 7.16 -0.99
N ARG A 245 19.54 8.38 -0.50
CA ARG A 245 18.50 9.38 -0.21
C ARG A 245 17.63 9.76 -1.41
N SER A 246 18.15 9.58 -2.64
CA SER A 246 17.44 9.92 -3.88
C SER A 246 16.13 9.18 -4.06
N ILE A 247 15.91 8.05 -3.37
CA ILE A 247 14.61 7.36 -3.39
C ILE A 247 13.46 8.26 -2.93
N LEU A 248 13.71 9.17 -1.98
CA LEU A 248 12.70 10.11 -1.52
C LEU A 248 12.41 11.17 -2.57
N ASP A 249 13.43 11.65 -3.27
CA ASP A 249 13.23 12.63 -4.35
C ASP A 249 12.51 11.98 -5.55
N MET A 250 12.78 10.70 -5.84
CA MET A 250 12.01 9.89 -6.80
C MET A 250 10.54 9.75 -6.38
N ALA A 251 10.27 9.47 -5.11
CA ALA A 251 8.90 9.40 -4.61
C ALA A 251 8.19 10.75 -4.80
N MET A 252 8.86 11.84 -4.46
CA MET A 252 8.27 13.19 -4.57
C MET A 252 8.06 13.66 -6.02
N SER A 253 8.62 12.98 -7.03
CA SER A 253 8.45 13.33 -8.45
C SER A 253 7.17 12.77 -9.10
N ALA A 254 6.39 11.95 -8.39
CA ALA A 254 5.09 11.45 -8.87
C ALA A 254 3.97 11.79 -7.88
N THR A 255 2.82 12.23 -8.39
CA THR A 255 1.64 12.51 -7.56
C THR A 255 1.04 11.21 -7.02
N PRO A 256 0.19 11.24 -5.97
CA PRO A 256 -0.43 10.00 -5.46
C PRO A 256 -1.32 9.26 -6.47
N SER A 257 -1.72 9.91 -7.57
CA SER A 257 -2.51 9.32 -8.64
C SER A 257 -1.66 8.68 -9.74
N SER A 258 -0.34 8.76 -9.66
CA SER A 258 0.60 8.14 -10.59
C SER A 258 1.69 7.39 -9.82
N ILE A 259 2.41 6.51 -10.51
CA ILE A 259 3.52 5.76 -9.93
C ILE A 259 4.75 6.01 -10.78
N ARG A 260 5.81 6.51 -10.16
CA ARG A 260 7.14 6.51 -10.76
C ARG A 260 7.74 5.12 -10.56
N LEU A 261 7.84 4.35 -11.64
CA LEU A 261 8.52 3.06 -11.61
C LEU A 261 10.01 3.24 -11.34
N ILE A 262 10.63 2.32 -10.60
CA ILE A 262 12.07 2.25 -10.37
C ILE A 262 12.60 1.08 -11.19
N THR A 263 13.51 1.35 -12.13
CA THR A 263 14.10 0.28 -12.95
C THR A 263 15.08 -0.56 -12.14
N PRO A 264 15.42 -1.79 -12.57
CA PRO A 264 16.45 -2.60 -11.89
C PRO A 264 17.80 -1.87 -11.73
N ASP A 265 18.23 -1.12 -12.75
CA ASP A 265 19.49 -0.36 -12.69
C ASP A 265 19.41 0.80 -11.70
N GLU A 266 18.30 1.53 -11.67
CA GLU A 266 18.06 2.56 -10.66
C GLU A 266 18.04 1.95 -9.26
N ALA A 267 17.38 0.79 -9.10
CA ALA A 267 17.28 0.08 -7.84
C ALA A 267 18.66 -0.38 -7.34
N MET A 268 19.54 -0.88 -8.20
CA MET A 268 20.93 -1.18 -7.81
C MET A 268 21.70 0.08 -7.45
N LYS A 269 21.57 1.15 -8.24
CA LYS A 269 22.27 2.42 -8.04
C LYS A 269 21.95 3.04 -6.68
N ILE A 270 20.68 2.99 -6.25
CA ILE A 270 20.25 3.47 -4.93
C ILE A 270 20.33 2.41 -3.83
N ARG A 271 20.85 1.22 -4.17
CA ARG A 271 20.95 0.04 -3.30
C ARG A 271 19.60 -0.50 -2.82
N LEU A 272 18.47 -0.17 -3.44
CA LEU A 272 17.18 -0.80 -3.15
C LEU A 272 17.16 -2.29 -3.53
N MET A 273 17.95 -2.68 -4.54
CA MET A 273 18.25 -4.06 -4.89
C MET A 273 19.72 -4.35 -4.58
N THR A 274 20.03 -5.50 -3.98
CA THR A 274 21.42 -5.95 -3.74
C THR A 274 21.85 -7.01 -4.73
N ASP A 275 20.91 -7.73 -5.33
CA ASP A 275 21.19 -8.93 -6.13
C ASP A 275 20.32 -8.96 -7.38
N GLN A 276 20.95 -9.21 -8.52
CA GLN A 276 20.25 -9.53 -9.77
C GLN A 276 19.90 -11.02 -9.76
N ALA A 277 18.72 -11.33 -9.23
CA ALA A 277 18.23 -12.69 -9.08
C ALA A 277 16.70 -12.70 -9.15
N SER A 278 16.11 -13.90 -9.12
CA SER A 278 14.68 -14.06 -8.91
C SER A 278 14.36 -14.35 -7.44
N ALA A 279 13.09 -14.15 -7.06
CA ALA A 279 12.59 -14.61 -5.77
C ALA A 279 12.72 -16.14 -5.61
N ASP A 280 12.63 -16.90 -6.70
CA ASP A 280 12.87 -18.35 -6.71
C ASP A 280 14.33 -18.69 -6.34
N ASP A 281 15.30 -17.95 -6.88
CA ASP A 281 16.71 -18.07 -6.47
C ASP A 281 16.92 -17.74 -4.99
N LEU A 282 16.21 -16.72 -4.48
CA LEU A 282 16.30 -16.33 -3.08
C LEU A 282 15.75 -17.41 -2.14
N ILE A 283 14.60 -18.04 -2.45
CA ILE A 283 14.06 -19.12 -1.60
C ILE A 283 14.97 -20.35 -1.62
N LYS A 284 15.61 -20.65 -2.75
CA LYS A 284 16.57 -21.76 -2.87
C LYS A 284 17.86 -21.49 -2.09
N ALA A 285 18.32 -20.25 -2.07
CA ALA A 285 19.53 -19.85 -1.35
C ALA A 285 19.30 -19.70 0.16
N GLY A 286 18.08 -19.32 0.58
CA GLY A 286 17.71 -19.16 1.98
C GLY A 286 18.42 -17.99 2.67
N ALA A 287 18.89 -18.21 3.89
CA ALA A 287 19.60 -17.21 4.71
C ALA A 287 21.05 -16.99 4.26
N CYS A 288 21.25 -16.73 2.97
CA CYS A 288 22.55 -16.55 2.34
C CYS A 288 23.25 -15.26 2.83
N ALA A 289 24.53 -15.36 3.21
CA ALA A 289 25.28 -14.24 3.76
C ALA A 289 25.50 -13.14 2.69
N PRO A 290 25.50 -11.84 3.05
CA PRO A 290 25.83 -10.76 2.11
C PRO A 290 27.16 -10.98 1.40
N GLY A 291 27.22 -10.68 0.10
CA GLY A 291 28.41 -10.82 -0.73
C GLY A 291 28.66 -12.21 -1.31
N GLN A 292 28.00 -13.26 -0.80
CA GLN A 292 28.04 -14.59 -1.42
C GLN A 292 27.04 -14.68 -2.58
N PRO A 293 27.42 -15.29 -3.72
CA PRO A 293 26.47 -15.56 -4.79
C PRO A 293 25.42 -16.57 -4.31
N PHE A 294 24.16 -16.41 -4.73
CA PHE A 294 23.08 -17.33 -4.32
C PHE A 294 23.33 -18.78 -4.72
N SER A 295 24.09 -19.03 -5.80
CA SER A 295 24.51 -20.37 -6.22
C SER A 295 25.42 -21.09 -5.22
N ALA A 296 26.09 -20.36 -4.32
CA ALA A 296 26.94 -20.95 -3.28
C ALA A 296 26.19 -21.24 -1.97
N CYS A 297 24.89 -20.90 -1.91
CA CYS A 297 24.05 -21.02 -0.73
C CYS A 297 22.97 -22.08 -0.95
N GLN A 298 22.52 -22.71 0.13
CA GLN A 298 21.45 -23.68 0.07
C GLN A 298 20.53 -23.54 1.28
N ALA A 299 19.25 -23.35 1.01
CA ALA A 299 18.23 -23.25 2.05
C ALA A 299 18.02 -24.63 2.72
N PRO A 300 17.83 -24.65 4.05
CA PRO A 300 17.47 -25.86 4.75
C PRO A 300 16.11 -26.37 4.25
N ILE A 301 15.99 -27.69 4.15
CA ILE A 301 14.71 -28.34 3.87
C ILE A 301 13.76 -28.10 5.04
N SER A 302 12.48 -27.93 4.71
CA SER A 302 11.39 -27.83 5.67
C SER A 302 11.32 -29.07 6.54
N THR A 303 11.47 -28.90 7.84
CA THR A 303 11.38 -29.97 8.84
C THR A 303 10.00 -30.03 9.51
N ASP A 304 9.12 -29.05 9.26
CA ASP A 304 7.87 -28.86 10.00
C ASP A 304 6.65 -28.72 9.08
N SER A 305 5.67 -29.61 9.25
CA SER A 305 4.37 -29.54 8.57
C SER A 305 3.33 -28.68 9.30
N VAL A 306 3.68 -28.09 10.45
CA VAL A 306 2.70 -27.61 11.47
C VAL A 306 2.79 -26.10 11.73
N ALA A 307 3.48 -25.31 10.89
CA ALA A 307 3.58 -23.89 11.18
C ALA A 307 2.22 -23.18 11.08
N LEU A 308 1.84 -22.58 12.21
CA LEU A 308 0.62 -21.81 12.41
C LEU A 308 0.68 -20.47 11.66
N PHE A 309 -0.49 -20.05 11.20
CA PHE A 309 -0.75 -18.77 10.57
C PHE A 309 -0.63 -17.58 11.49
N ALA A 310 -0.28 -16.44 10.91
CA ALA A 310 -0.75 -15.16 11.41
C ALA A 310 -1.95 -14.72 10.56
N ASN A 311 -3.12 -14.62 11.20
CA ASN A 311 -4.41 -14.12 10.69
C ASN A 311 -5.32 -15.12 9.94
N PRO A 312 -6.66 -14.98 10.10
CA PRO A 312 -7.64 -15.80 9.40
C PRO A 312 -7.62 -15.57 7.87
N PRO A 313 -8.08 -16.56 7.08
CA PRO A 313 -8.03 -16.57 5.62
C PRO A 313 -8.81 -15.45 4.95
N PHE A 314 -8.60 -15.32 3.63
CA PHE A 314 -9.42 -14.50 2.71
C PHE A 314 -10.96 -14.76 2.79
N ALA A 315 -11.44 -15.74 3.56
CA ALA A 315 -12.88 -16.06 3.63
C ALA A 315 -13.72 -14.98 4.34
N ASP A 316 -13.19 -14.27 5.34
CA ASP A 316 -13.98 -13.35 6.16
C ASP A 316 -14.40 -12.05 5.42
N TRP A 317 -13.80 -11.74 4.26
CA TRP A 317 -14.10 -10.52 3.50
C TRP A 317 -15.01 -10.73 2.29
N GLN A 318 -15.21 -11.97 1.82
CA GLN A 318 -16.23 -12.24 0.80
C GLN A 318 -17.66 -12.13 1.35
N LEU A 319 -17.83 -12.11 2.67
CA LEU A 319 -19.14 -12.01 3.33
C LEU A 319 -19.43 -10.66 4.00
N ASN A 320 -18.51 -9.68 3.96
CA ASN A 320 -18.79 -8.34 4.47
C ASN A 320 -18.47 -7.26 3.42
N PRO A 321 -19.46 -6.84 2.62
CA PRO A 321 -19.32 -5.63 1.83
C PRO A 321 -19.21 -4.41 2.75
N THR A 322 -18.04 -3.77 2.71
CA THR A 322 -17.87 -2.31 2.82
C THR A 322 -18.36 -1.54 4.06
N GLN A 323 -18.77 -2.16 5.16
CA GLN A 323 -19.40 -1.41 6.25
C GLN A 323 -18.47 -0.67 7.25
N ASP A 324 -17.18 -0.97 7.36
CA ASP A 324 -16.34 -0.31 8.37
C ASP A 324 -15.57 0.94 7.88
N PHE A 325 -15.76 1.39 6.64
CA PHE A 325 -15.13 2.63 6.14
C PHE A 325 -16.06 3.60 5.40
N LEU A 326 -17.37 3.35 5.40
CA LEU A 326 -18.34 4.30 4.85
C LEU A 326 -19.08 5.00 5.98
N ALA A 327 -18.59 6.17 6.37
CA ALA A 327 -19.48 7.17 6.96
C ALA A 327 -20.64 7.44 5.96
N PRO A 328 -21.88 7.60 6.44
CA PRO A 328 -23.06 7.63 5.57
C PRO A 328 -22.98 8.79 4.57
N SER A 329 -23.07 8.43 3.29
CA SER A 329 -23.26 9.33 2.16
C SER A 329 -24.52 10.17 2.37
N ILE A 330 -24.37 11.42 2.77
CA ILE A 330 -25.43 12.42 2.61
C ILE A 330 -25.40 12.84 1.13
N ALA A 331 -26.56 12.70 0.47
CA ALA A 331 -26.82 13.02 -0.92
C ALA A 331 -26.33 14.42 -1.35
N PRO A 332 -26.05 14.64 -2.65
CA PRO A 332 -25.46 15.89 -3.13
C PRO A 332 -26.50 17.01 -3.09
N SER A 333 -26.42 17.87 -2.07
CA SER A 333 -27.01 19.20 -2.17
C SER A 333 -26.06 20.08 -2.98
N THR A 334 -26.58 20.59 -4.09
CA THR A 334 -26.00 21.63 -4.93
C THR A 334 -25.77 22.89 -4.11
N VAL A 335 -24.63 22.97 -3.43
CA VAL A 335 -24.18 24.20 -2.79
C VAL A 335 -22.79 24.54 -3.33
N ARG A 336 -22.82 25.56 -4.19
CA ARG A 336 -21.70 26.35 -4.69
C ARG A 336 -20.61 26.46 -3.62
N SER A 337 -19.42 25.93 -3.91
CA SER A 337 -18.22 26.07 -3.06
C SER A 337 -18.03 27.53 -2.63
N PRO A 338 -18.13 27.86 -1.33
CA PRO A 338 -17.44 29.03 -0.82
C PRO A 338 -15.96 28.65 -0.74
N ARG A 339 -15.09 29.45 -1.35
CA ARG A 339 -13.65 29.39 -1.15
C ARG A 339 -13.37 29.37 0.37
N GLY A 340 -13.05 28.18 0.89
CA GLY A 340 -12.74 27.98 2.30
C GLY A 340 -11.42 28.66 2.63
N GLY A 341 -11.44 29.56 3.61
CA GLY A 341 -10.32 30.43 3.96
C GLY A 341 -9.04 29.67 4.31
N ASP A 342 -7.91 30.31 3.96
CA ASP A 342 -6.57 29.82 4.24
C ASP A 342 -6.28 29.66 5.73
N CYS A 343 -5.36 28.75 6.03
CA CYS A 343 -4.90 28.46 7.38
C CYS A 343 -3.98 29.57 7.91
N VAL A 344 -4.52 30.71 8.34
CA VAL A 344 -3.81 31.66 9.23
C VAL A 344 -4.81 32.35 10.15
N GLN A 345 -4.38 32.62 11.38
CA GLN A 345 -5.10 33.42 12.37
C GLN A 345 -5.32 34.86 11.88
N GLN A 346 -6.54 35.37 11.99
CA GLN A 346 -6.75 36.82 12.02
C GLN A 346 -7.72 37.26 13.12
N PRO A 347 -7.48 38.44 13.72
CA PRO A 347 -8.21 38.94 14.87
C PRO A 347 -9.49 39.65 14.40
N THR A 348 -10.60 39.42 15.09
CA THR A 348 -11.83 40.20 14.88
C THR A 348 -11.83 41.41 15.81
N ASP A 349 -12.00 42.57 15.19
CA ASP A 349 -12.08 43.88 15.80
C ASP A 349 -13.38 44.01 16.61
N TYR A 350 -13.28 44.47 17.86
CA TYR A 350 -14.44 44.82 18.68
C TYR A 350 -14.06 45.90 19.69
N SER A 351 -14.68 47.08 19.52
CA SER A 351 -14.57 48.27 20.36
C SER A 351 -15.25 48.09 21.72
N PRO A 352 -14.60 48.45 22.85
CA PRO A 352 -15.21 48.40 24.16
C PRO A 352 -15.69 49.78 24.64
N HIS A 353 -16.76 49.81 25.44
CA HIS A 353 -17.03 50.89 26.38
C HIS A 353 -16.34 50.57 27.73
N TRP A 354 -15.69 51.58 28.34
CA TRP A 354 -14.98 51.54 29.64
C TRP A 354 -15.98 51.71 30.80
N VAL A 355 -15.84 51.16 32.02
CA VAL A 355 -14.81 51.39 33.06
C VAL A 355 -14.85 50.26 34.14
N SER A 356 -13.73 50.10 34.86
CA SER A 356 -13.40 49.21 35.98
C SER A 356 -13.04 47.78 35.58
N SER A 357 -12.00 47.21 36.21
CA SER A 357 -11.26 45.97 35.89
C SER A 357 -12.10 44.86 35.25
N SER A 358 -12.39 45.01 33.97
CA SER A 358 -13.47 44.29 33.33
C SER A 358 -12.89 43.03 32.73
N VAL A 359 -13.34 41.90 33.27
CA VAL A 359 -13.14 40.62 32.62
C VAL A 359 -14.13 40.55 31.47
N ILE A 360 -13.64 40.58 30.24
CA ILE A 360 -14.45 40.47 29.02
C ILE A 360 -14.37 39.04 28.51
N SER A 361 -15.51 38.45 28.15
CA SER A 361 -15.58 37.12 27.53
C SER A 361 -15.92 37.24 26.05
N SER A 362 -15.25 36.48 25.19
CA SER A 362 -15.58 36.35 23.77
C SER A 362 -15.43 34.91 23.30
N ASP A 363 -16.31 34.47 22.40
CA ASP A 363 -16.17 33.16 21.77
C ASP A 363 -15.36 33.28 20.47
N SER A 364 -14.47 32.33 20.23
CA SER A 364 -13.62 32.27 19.04
C SER A 364 -13.58 30.86 18.49
N SER A 365 -13.69 30.69 17.17
CA SER A 365 -13.58 29.37 16.53
C SER A 365 -12.26 29.22 15.80
N ALA A 366 -11.65 28.05 15.87
CA ALA A 366 -10.47 27.71 15.06
C ALA A 366 -10.65 26.36 14.36
N ILE A 367 -10.07 26.22 13.17
CA ILE A 367 -9.93 24.93 12.49
C ILE A 367 -8.57 24.34 12.87
N ARG A 368 -8.57 23.08 13.31
CA ARG A 368 -7.36 22.33 13.63
C ARG A 368 -7.30 21.11 12.71
N CYS A 369 -6.15 20.88 12.10
CA CYS A 369 -5.85 19.66 11.35
C CYS A 369 -5.04 18.72 12.25
N ARG A 370 -5.52 17.50 12.48
CA ARG A 370 -4.78 16.44 13.19
C ARG A 370 -4.49 15.33 12.19
N SER A 371 -3.26 14.81 12.14
CA SER A 371 -2.97 13.67 11.27
C SER A 371 -3.74 12.44 11.75
N SER A 372 -4.51 11.82 10.86
CA SER A 372 -5.35 10.66 11.20
C SER A 372 -4.51 9.43 11.62
N ALA A 373 -3.20 9.43 11.33
CA ALA A 373 -2.24 8.41 11.76
C ALA A 373 -1.86 8.45 13.27
N SER A 374 -2.41 9.39 14.05
CA SER A 374 -2.02 9.63 15.45
C SER A 374 -3.02 9.14 16.50
N VAL A 375 -4.04 8.36 16.13
CA VAL A 375 -5.05 7.90 17.08
C VAL A 375 -4.88 6.40 17.34
N PRO A 376 -4.46 5.99 18.56
CA PRO A 376 -4.83 4.68 19.07
C PRO A 376 -6.35 4.66 19.16
N SER A 377 -6.98 3.72 18.45
CA SER A 377 -8.39 3.38 18.61
C SER A 377 -8.65 2.97 20.05
N SER A 378 -9.03 3.91 20.92
CA SER A 378 -9.77 3.62 22.15
C SER A 378 -10.25 4.89 22.85
N THR A 379 -11.50 4.80 23.33
CA THR A 379 -12.20 5.61 24.35
C THR A 379 -12.70 7.00 23.98
N SER A 380 -13.96 7.06 23.52
CA SER A 380 -14.96 8.00 24.03
C SER A 380 -16.34 7.39 23.81
N SER A 381 -16.94 6.86 24.89
CA SER A 381 -18.34 6.45 24.93
C SER A 381 -19.24 7.60 24.50
N SER A 382 -20.06 7.36 23.46
CA SER A 382 -21.13 8.28 23.07
C SER A 382 -22.18 8.33 24.19
N PRO A 383 -22.72 9.52 24.56
CA PRO A 383 -23.89 9.58 25.42
C PRO A 383 -25.09 9.00 24.68
N LYS A 384 -25.82 8.12 25.36
CA LYS A 384 -27.12 7.59 24.95
C LYS A 384 -28.01 8.72 24.39
N GLN A 385 -28.63 8.47 23.25
CA GLN A 385 -29.96 8.97 22.93
C GLN A 385 -30.91 7.77 22.87
#